data_AF-A0A7D9IGZ8-F1
#
_entry.id   AF-A0A7D9IGZ8-F1
#
_cell.length_a   1.000
_cell.length_b   1.000
_cell.length_c   1.000
_cell.angle_alpha   90.00
_cell.angle_beta   90.00
_cell.angle_gamma   90.00
#
_symmetry.space_group_name_H-M   'P 1'
#
loop_
_entity.id
_entity.type
_entity.pdbx_description
1 polymer ?
#
loop_
_entity_poly.entity_id
_entity_poly.type
_entity_poly.pdbx_seq_one_letter_code
_entity_poly.pdbx_strand_id
1 'polypeptide(L)'
;MDWDLCIICQKSSVEKLQFPANSKRKDAGVGYTSFVRNLEEFRKLEITPECLNVECLDEGLGIEQTLLNKKASWHKSCRDLFSSTKLERANKRKLSAIADEKDREDCEQIIDVSSSSPIKARRSSTASSCLPENHCFFCDSADSPTNLHSASTLEVDRKVRECAHLLNEGKLISKMSAGDLIAIEAKYHAKCLVSLYNRARQFQAPTTNPVPASSRTGLDELAFAELIAYVDEQLEYEDLPVLKLSDIVKFFSSKQHGNSELNPERLMLLD
;
A
#
# COMPACT_ATOMS: atom_id res chain seq x y z
N MET A 1 -28.83 -17.98 12.20
CA MET A 1 -28.40 -16.69 12.77
C MET A 1 -28.47 -16.80 14.28
N ASP A 2 -27.43 -16.36 14.96
CA ASP A 2 -27.41 -16.32 16.43
C ASP A 2 -27.85 -14.92 16.90
N TRP A 3 -28.93 -14.88 17.68
CA TRP A 3 -29.57 -13.65 18.17
C TRP A 3 -28.97 -13.16 19.50
N ASP A 4 -28.20 -14.02 20.18
CA ASP A 4 -27.46 -13.66 21.39
C ASP A 4 -26.14 -12.96 21.06
N LEU A 5 -25.70 -13.03 19.80
CA LEU A 5 -24.56 -12.31 19.25
C LEU A 5 -24.99 -11.04 18.51
N CYS A 6 -24.00 -10.22 18.15
CA CYS A 6 -24.27 -9.04 17.33
C CYS A 6 -24.87 -9.46 15.97
N ILE A 7 -26.07 -8.96 15.65
CA ILE A 7 -26.74 -9.30 14.39
C ILE A 7 -26.00 -8.80 13.14
N ILE A 8 -25.10 -7.82 13.31
CA ILE A 8 -24.39 -7.18 12.19
C ILE A 8 -23.09 -7.92 11.87
N CYS A 9 -22.36 -8.42 12.86
CA CYS A 9 -21.07 -9.08 12.62
C CYS A 9 -21.01 -10.55 13.03
N GLN A 10 -22.04 -11.06 13.71
CA GLN A 10 -22.16 -12.46 14.19
C GLN A 10 -20.94 -12.96 14.97
N LYS A 11 -20.26 -12.06 15.70
CA LYS A 11 -19.06 -12.35 16.49
C LYS A 11 -19.26 -11.90 17.93
N SER A 12 -18.67 -12.64 18.87
CA SER A 12 -18.44 -12.17 20.23
C SER A 12 -17.26 -11.21 20.23
N SER A 13 -17.47 -9.96 20.62
CA SER A 13 -16.38 -8.99 20.80
C SER A 13 -16.24 -8.60 22.27
N VAL A 14 -15.13 -7.92 22.60
CA VAL A 14 -14.90 -7.32 23.93
C VAL A 14 -15.87 -6.16 24.17
N GLU A 15 -16.43 -5.57 23.11
CA GLU A 15 -17.40 -4.49 23.19
C GLU A 15 -18.74 -5.00 23.70
N LYS A 16 -19.35 -4.24 24.63
CA LYS A 16 -20.66 -4.59 25.17
C LYS A 16 -21.74 -4.46 24.10
N LEU A 17 -22.57 -5.50 23.99
CA LEU A 17 -23.76 -5.48 23.14
C LEU A 17 -24.77 -4.46 23.65
N GLN A 18 -25.30 -3.67 22.73
CA GLN A 18 -26.39 -2.73 22.97
C GLN A 18 -27.71 -3.39 22.59
N PHE A 19 -28.70 -3.20 23.46
CA PHE A 19 -30.06 -3.71 23.30
C PHE A 19 -31.02 -2.53 23.13
N PRO A 20 -31.43 -2.21 21.89
CA PRO A 20 -32.36 -1.11 21.62
C PRO A 20 -33.71 -1.30 22.31
N ALA A 21 -34.12 -2.55 22.52
CA ALA A 21 -35.32 -2.91 23.28
C ALA A 21 -35.24 -2.50 24.77
N ASN A 22 -34.03 -2.37 25.34
CA ASN A 22 -33.81 -2.03 26.75
C ASN A 22 -33.53 -0.54 26.96
N SER A 23 -33.85 0.32 25.98
CA SER A 23 -33.73 1.77 26.13
C SER A 23 -34.62 2.25 27.29
N LYS A 24 -34.06 3.03 28.21
CA LYS A 24 -34.79 3.64 29.35
C LYS A 24 -35.76 4.75 28.93
N ARG A 25 -35.80 5.08 27.65
CA ARG A 25 -36.66 6.15 27.10
C ARG A 25 -38.06 5.59 26.77
N LYS A 26 -39.08 6.46 26.70
CA LYS A 26 -40.48 6.07 26.43
C LYS A 26 -40.68 5.41 25.06
N ASP A 27 -39.68 5.50 24.19
CA ASP A 27 -39.64 5.05 22.81
C ASP A 27 -38.73 3.80 22.64
N ALA A 28 -38.91 2.80 23.51
CA ALA A 28 -38.20 1.53 23.41
C ALA A 28 -38.40 0.90 22.02
N GLY A 29 -37.31 0.55 21.34
CA GLY A 29 -37.36 -0.03 19.99
C GLY A 29 -37.13 0.94 18.81
N VAL A 30 -37.13 2.27 19.01
CA VAL A 30 -36.83 3.25 17.92
C VAL A 30 -35.47 3.01 17.25
N GLY A 31 -34.54 2.39 17.97
CA GLY A 31 -33.27 1.95 17.41
C GLY A 31 -33.43 0.96 16.25
N TYR A 32 -34.40 0.05 16.31
CA TYR A 32 -34.69 -0.90 15.22
C TYR A 32 -35.31 -0.19 14.02
N THR A 33 -36.32 0.67 14.21
CA THR A 33 -36.94 1.45 13.13
C THR A 33 -35.90 2.28 12.37
N SER A 34 -35.04 3.00 13.10
CA SER A 34 -33.97 3.81 12.51
C SER A 34 -32.91 2.96 11.80
N PHE A 35 -32.71 1.71 12.24
CA PHE A 35 -31.78 0.78 11.59
C PHE A 35 -32.32 0.33 10.25
N VAL A 36 -33.55 -0.17 10.25
CA VAL A 36 -34.21 -0.75 9.07
C VAL A 36 -34.33 0.31 7.99
N ARG A 37 -34.79 1.52 8.34
CA ARG A 37 -34.85 2.63 7.39
C ARG A 37 -33.49 2.93 6.75
N ASN A 38 -32.43 3.05 7.55
CA ASN A 38 -31.11 3.34 7.00
C ASN A 38 -30.59 2.17 6.17
N LEU A 39 -30.84 0.93 6.60
CA LEU A 39 -30.44 -0.28 5.89
C LEU A 39 -31.07 -0.36 4.50
N GLU A 40 -32.37 -0.08 4.37
CA GLU A 40 -33.06 -0.02 3.09
C GLU A 40 -32.45 1.03 2.16
N GLU A 41 -32.12 2.21 2.69
CA GLU A 41 -31.43 3.24 1.90
C GLU A 41 -30.02 2.81 1.48
N PHE A 42 -29.25 2.14 2.35
CA PHE A 42 -27.96 1.55 1.95
C PHE A 42 -28.11 0.47 0.87
N ARG A 43 -29.22 -0.28 0.86
CA ARG A 43 -29.52 -1.24 -0.22
C ARG A 43 -29.82 -0.54 -1.55
N LYS A 44 -30.61 0.53 -1.54
CA LYS A 44 -30.88 1.36 -2.74
C LYS A 44 -29.60 1.99 -3.30
N LEU A 45 -28.62 2.24 -2.43
CA LEU A 45 -27.34 2.79 -2.83
C LEU A 45 -26.35 1.73 -3.32
N GLU A 46 -26.62 0.44 -3.15
CA GLU A 46 -25.70 -0.69 -3.39
C GLU A 46 -24.39 -0.60 -2.59
N ILE A 47 -24.39 0.14 -1.46
CA ILE A 47 -23.23 0.35 -0.57
C ILE A 47 -23.46 -0.39 0.76
N THR A 48 -24.16 -1.52 0.73
CA THR A 48 -24.44 -2.29 1.95
C THR A 48 -23.16 -3.00 2.40
N PRO A 49 -22.69 -2.79 3.64
CA PRO A 49 -21.52 -3.49 4.16
C PRO A 49 -21.68 -5.01 4.08
N GLU A 50 -20.69 -5.70 3.50
CA GLU A 50 -20.68 -7.16 3.28
C GLU A 50 -20.80 -8.00 4.57
N CYS A 51 -20.59 -7.38 5.74
CA CYS A 51 -20.72 -8.07 7.02
C CYS A 51 -22.18 -8.40 7.39
N LEU A 52 -23.17 -7.75 6.79
CA LEU A 52 -24.58 -7.92 7.14
C LEU A 52 -25.30 -8.84 6.15
N ASN A 53 -25.73 -10.01 6.61
CA ASN A 53 -26.64 -10.86 5.83
C ASN A 53 -28.10 -10.42 6.08
N VAL A 54 -28.62 -9.57 5.19
CA VAL A 54 -29.98 -9.00 5.30
C VAL A 54 -31.08 -10.06 5.09
N GLU A 55 -30.81 -11.10 4.30
CA GLU A 55 -31.80 -12.15 4.00
C GLU A 55 -32.14 -12.98 5.24
N CYS A 56 -31.21 -13.08 6.20
CA CYS A 56 -31.42 -13.79 7.46
C CYS A 56 -32.19 -12.98 8.51
N LEU A 57 -32.44 -11.68 8.27
CA LEU A 57 -33.07 -10.77 9.22
C LEU A 57 -34.58 -10.67 9.09
N ASP A 58 -35.16 -11.23 8.02
CA ASP A 58 -36.60 -11.24 7.79
C ASP A 58 -37.14 -12.67 7.88
N GLU A 59 -37.88 -12.97 8.95
CA GLU A 59 -38.59 -14.26 9.11
C GLU A 59 -39.98 -14.25 8.41
N GLY A 60 -40.24 -13.28 7.51
CA GLY A 60 -41.48 -13.16 6.73
C GLY A 60 -42.53 -12.23 7.34
N LEU A 61 -42.20 -11.54 8.44
CA LEU A 61 -43.04 -10.53 9.10
C LEU A 61 -42.44 -9.12 8.98
N GLY A 62 -41.33 -8.98 8.25
CA GLY A 62 -40.54 -7.76 8.15
C GLY A 62 -39.38 -7.74 9.14
N ILE A 63 -38.29 -7.09 8.71
CA ILE A 63 -37.04 -7.01 9.47
C ILE A 63 -37.27 -6.37 10.84
N GLU A 64 -37.97 -5.24 10.91
CA GLU A 64 -38.20 -4.51 12.16
C GLU A 64 -38.90 -5.37 13.22
N GLN A 65 -39.98 -6.05 12.83
CA GLN A 65 -40.75 -6.90 13.72
C GLN A 65 -39.93 -8.11 14.20
N THR A 66 -39.12 -8.67 13.30
CA THR A 66 -38.21 -9.78 13.62
C THR A 66 -37.15 -9.34 14.64
N LEU A 67 -36.52 -8.18 14.44
CA LEU A 67 -35.52 -7.63 15.36
C LEU A 67 -36.10 -7.35 16.75
N LEU A 68 -37.35 -6.86 16.80
CA LEU A 68 -38.05 -6.56 18.03
C LEU A 68 -38.43 -7.85 18.79
N ASN A 69 -39.01 -8.83 18.09
CA ASN A 69 -39.41 -10.12 18.67
C ASN A 69 -38.23 -10.90 19.24
N LYS A 70 -37.10 -10.90 18.52
CA LYS A 70 -35.88 -11.63 18.91
C LYS A 70 -34.97 -10.83 19.85
N LYS A 71 -35.36 -9.60 20.22
CA LYS A 71 -34.58 -8.67 21.06
C LYS A 71 -33.13 -8.52 20.57
N ALA A 72 -32.99 -8.31 19.27
CA ALA A 72 -31.71 -8.29 18.60
C ALA A 72 -30.71 -7.30 19.22
N SER A 73 -29.44 -7.70 19.24
CA SER A 73 -28.38 -6.92 19.84
C SER A 73 -27.28 -6.58 18.83
N TRP A 74 -26.54 -5.51 19.08
CA TRP A 74 -25.40 -5.15 18.25
C TRP A 74 -24.33 -4.37 19.02
N HIS A 75 -23.11 -4.38 18.50
CA HIS A 75 -22.07 -3.48 18.96
C HIS A 75 -22.38 -2.04 18.54
N LYS A 76 -21.93 -1.05 19.32
CA LYS A 76 -22.05 0.36 18.96
C LYS A 76 -21.24 0.63 17.68
N SER A 77 -20.02 0.09 17.61
CA SER A 77 -19.17 0.19 16.41
C SER A 77 -19.85 -0.34 15.14
N CYS A 78 -20.47 -1.51 15.24
CA CYS A 78 -21.24 -2.10 14.14
C CYS A 78 -22.46 -1.25 13.77
N ARG A 79 -23.19 -0.72 14.76
CA ARG A 79 -24.34 0.15 14.48
C ARG A 79 -23.93 1.48 13.84
N ASP A 80 -22.77 2.03 14.23
CA ASP A 80 -22.24 3.27 13.68
C ASP A 80 -21.90 3.14 12.18
N LEU A 81 -21.80 1.92 11.61
CA LEU A 81 -21.73 1.70 10.17
C LEU A 81 -23.02 2.10 9.43
N PHE A 82 -24.17 1.98 10.10
CA PHE A 82 -25.50 2.24 9.55
C PHE A 82 -26.11 3.54 10.13
N SER A 83 -25.27 4.49 10.54
CA SER A 83 -25.74 5.77 11.07
C SER A 83 -26.31 6.68 9.96
N SER A 84 -27.20 7.60 10.33
CA SER A 84 -27.73 8.61 9.40
C SER A 84 -26.61 9.47 8.79
N THR A 85 -25.59 9.82 9.58
CA THR A 85 -24.44 10.61 9.11
C THR A 85 -23.61 9.88 8.06
N LYS A 86 -23.46 8.54 8.17
CA LYS A 86 -22.80 7.75 7.12
C LYS A 86 -23.69 7.62 5.88
N LEU A 87 -25.00 7.48 6.07
CA LEU A 87 -25.95 7.45 4.96
C LEU A 87 -25.95 8.77 4.18
N GLU A 88 -25.99 9.92 4.85
CA GLU A 88 -25.90 11.23 4.22
C GLU A 88 -24.61 11.42 3.42
N ARG A 89 -23.47 10.96 3.97
CA ARG A 89 -22.18 10.98 3.25
C ARG A 89 -22.20 10.07 2.02
N ALA A 90 -22.80 8.88 2.11
CA ALA A 90 -22.94 7.96 0.99
C ALA A 90 -23.83 8.57 -0.11
N ASN A 91 -24.98 9.16 0.26
CA ASN A 91 -25.85 9.89 -0.64
C ASN A 91 -25.13 11.04 -1.36
N LYS A 92 -24.37 11.86 -0.61
CA LYS A 92 -23.60 12.97 -1.21
C LYS A 92 -22.59 12.49 -2.25
N ARG A 93 -21.93 11.34 -2.02
CA ARG A 93 -20.99 10.74 -2.98
C ARG A 93 -21.69 10.25 -4.25
N LYS A 94 -22.86 9.62 -4.12
CA LYS A 94 -23.64 9.16 -5.29
C LYS A 94 -24.17 10.34 -6.10
N LEU A 95 -24.66 11.39 -5.44
CA LEU A 95 -25.13 12.60 -6.10
C LEU A 95 -24.00 13.36 -6.82
N SER A 96 -22.79 13.44 -6.23
CA SER A 96 -21.65 14.06 -6.92
C SER A 96 -21.21 13.25 -8.14
N ALA A 97 -21.22 11.92 -8.06
CA ALA A 97 -20.87 11.07 -9.20
C ALA A 97 -21.86 11.25 -10.37
N ILE A 98 -23.16 11.36 -10.07
CA ILE A 98 -24.19 11.61 -11.09
C ILE A 98 -24.05 13.02 -11.70
N ALA A 99 -23.67 14.02 -10.91
CA ALA A 99 -23.44 15.37 -11.41
C ALA A 99 -22.23 15.43 -12.37
N ASP A 100 -21.14 14.74 -12.03
CA ASP A 100 -19.94 14.66 -12.87
C ASP A 100 -20.19 13.91 -14.20
N GLU A 101 -21.13 12.96 -14.24
CA GLU A 101 -21.55 12.29 -15.48
C GLU A 101 -22.41 13.20 -16.37
N LYS A 102 -23.28 14.02 -15.78
CA LYS A 102 -24.16 14.92 -16.53
C LYS A 102 -23.41 16.07 -17.21
N ASP A 103 -22.32 16.55 -16.61
CA ASP A 103 -21.46 17.59 -17.21
C ASP A 103 -20.61 17.08 -18.39
N ARG A 104 -20.51 15.75 -18.59
CA ARG A 104 -19.79 15.14 -19.74
C ARG A 104 -20.65 15.00 -21.00
N GLU A 105 -21.97 14.92 -20.88
CA GLU A 105 -22.87 14.72 -22.03
C GLU A 105 -23.22 16.03 -22.77
N ASP A 106 -22.92 17.20 -22.20
CA ASP A 106 -23.27 18.51 -22.79
C ASP A 106 -22.13 19.18 -23.59
N CYS A 107 -21.05 18.45 -23.93
CA CYS A 107 -19.86 19.03 -24.56
C CYS A 107 -19.37 18.32 -25.85
N GLU A 108 -20.25 17.65 -26.58
CA GLU A 108 -19.97 17.27 -27.97
C GLU A 108 -20.32 18.42 -28.92
N GLN A 109 -19.43 19.42 -29.03
CA GLN A 109 -19.07 20.05 -30.31
C GLN A 109 -18.05 21.22 -30.15
N ILE A 110 -16.97 21.12 -30.95
CA ILE A 110 -16.01 22.16 -31.40
C ILE A 110 -14.67 22.30 -30.62
N ILE A 111 -13.68 21.55 -31.12
CA ILE A 111 -12.28 21.89 -31.51
C ILE A 111 -11.57 23.09 -30.84
N ASP A 112 -10.39 22.77 -30.27
CA ASP A 112 -9.13 23.54 -30.13
C ASP A 112 -9.16 24.93 -29.45
N VAL A 113 -8.63 25.01 -28.23
CA VAL A 113 -7.42 25.81 -27.92
C VAL A 113 -7.04 25.58 -26.46
N SER A 114 -5.76 25.29 -26.28
CA SER A 114 -5.06 25.22 -25.00
C SER A 114 -5.41 26.40 -24.07
N SER A 115 -6.02 26.12 -22.93
CA SER A 115 -5.88 26.95 -21.73
C SER A 115 -5.84 26.04 -20.50
N SER A 116 -4.74 26.18 -19.74
CA SER A 116 -4.42 25.39 -18.56
C SER A 116 -5.50 25.55 -17.49
N SER A 117 -6.14 24.44 -17.11
CA SER A 117 -6.74 24.33 -15.78
C SER A 117 -5.75 23.61 -14.86
N PRO A 118 -5.65 24.01 -13.57
CA PRO A 118 -4.77 23.32 -12.64
C PRO A 118 -5.27 21.88 -12.55
N ILE A 119 -4.45 20.95 -13.03
CA ILE A 119 -4.61 19.53 -12.75
C ILE A 119 -4.63 19.44 -11.23
N LYS A 120 -5.82 19.36 -10.63
CA LYS A 120 -5.96 18.80 -9.29
C LYS A 120 -5.48 17.37 -9.45
N ALA A 121 -4.20 17.16 -9.19
CA ALA A 121 -3.63 15.88 -8.84
C ALA A 121 -4.22 15.44 -7.50
N ARG A 122 -5.55 15.28 -7.44
CA ARG A 122 -6.12 14.37 -6.46
C ARG A 122 -5.79 13.01 -7.04
N ARG A 123 -4.70 12.44 -6.50
CA ARG A 123 -4.48 11.00 -6.46
C ARG A 123 -5.86 10.36 -6.33
N SER A 124 -6.32 9.72 -7.40
CA SER A 124 -7.16 8.55 -7.23
C SER A 124 -6.30 7.62 -6.37
N SER A 125 -6.49 7.71 -5.06
CA SER A 125 -6.39 6.51 -4.25
C SER A 125 -7.31 5.54 -4.97
N THR A 126 -6.71 4.64 -5.75
CA THR A 126 -7.32 3.35 -6.05
C THR A 126 -8.10 2.98 -4.82
N ALA A 127 -9.40 2.75 -5.00
CA ALA A 127 -10.30 2.37 -3.94
C ALA A 127 -9.55 1.38 -3.06
N SER A 128 -9.12 1.83 -1.88
CA SER A 128 -8.72 0.93 -0.82
C SER A 128 -10.05 0.37 -0.36
N SER A 129 -10.51 -0.61 -1.12
CA SER A 129 -11.48 -1.59 -0.68
C SER A 129 -10.94 -2.09 0.64
N CYS A 130 -11.47 -1.52 1.72
CA CYS A 130 -11.58 -2.14 3.02
C CYS A 130 -10.37 -3.04 3.34
N LEU A 131 -9.13 -2.51 3.33
CA LEU A 131 -7.98 -3.32 3.72
C LEU A 131 -8.29 -3.82 5.13
N PRO A 132 -8.36 -5.14 5.36
CA PRO A 132 -8.71 -5.63 6.67
C PRO A 132 -7.66 -5.09 7.63
N GLU A 133 -8.12 -4.40 8.66
CA GLU A 133 -7.38 -3.41 9.45
C GLU A 133 -6.12 -3.98 10.16
N ASN A 134 -5.78 -5.25 9.96
CA ASN A 134 -4.72 -5.99 10.64
C ASN A 134 -3.91 -6.87 9.67
N HIS A 135 -3.25 -6.26 8.68
CA HIS A 135 -2.25 -6.93 7.85
C HIS A 135 -0.84 -6.48 8.21
N CYS A 136 0.13 -7.39 8.13
CA CYS A 136 1.53 -7.05 8.28
C CYS A 136 2.10 -6.42 7.00
N PHE A 137 2.67 -5.23 7.12
CA PHE A 137 3.25 -4.44 6.04
C PHE A 137 4.33 -5.19 5.24
N PHE A 138 5.10 -6.07 5.89
CA PHE A 138 6.21 -6.79 5.26
C PHE A 138 5.79 -8.06 4.53
N CYS A 139 4.91 -8.87 5.13
CA CYS A 139 4.55 -10.19 4.60
C CYS A 139 3.13 -10.28 4.03
N ASP A 140 2.34 -9.20 4.15
CA ASP A 140 0.95 -9.14 3.70
C ASP A 140 0.02 -10.21 4.30
N SER A 141 0.42 -10.88 5.39
CA SER A 141 -0.46 -11.79 6.11
C SER A 141 -1.37 -11.03 7.06
N ALA A 142 -2.64 -11.47 7.12
CA ALA A 142 -3.58 -11.03 8.13
C ALA A 142 -3.28 -11.72 9.46
N ASP A 143 -3.21 -10.95 10.54
CA ASP A 143 -2.97 -11.47 11.89
C ASP A 143 -3.82 -10.72 12.92
N SER A 144 -3.90 -11.24 14.14
CA SER A 144 -4.65 -10.56 15.20
C SER A 144 -3.97 -9.22 15.57
N PRO A 145 -4.74 -8.18 15.96
CA PRO A 145 -4.18 -6.86 16.30
C PRO A 145 -3.19 -6.92 17.48
N THR A 146 -3.28 -7.95 18.33
CA THR A 146 -2.35 -8.17 19.46
C THR A 146 -0.95 -8.60 19.04
N ASN A 147 -0.82 -9.20 17.84
CA ASN A 147 0.46 -9.70 17.33
C ASN A 147 1.14 -8.72 16.34
N LEU A 148 0.46 -7.63 16.01
CA LEU A 148 0.93 -6.59 15.11
C LEU A 148 1.33 -5.34 15.90
N HIS A 149 2.53 -4.85 15.64
CA HIS A 149 3.02 -3.57 16.15
C HIS A 149 2.71 -2.46 15.16
N SER A 150 2.25 -1.31 15.67
CA SER A 150 2.10 -0.11 14.86
C SER A 150 3.44 0.62 14.72
N ALA A 151 3.71 1.16 13.54
CA ALA A 151 4.81 2.10 13.37
C ALA A 151 4.48 3.42 14.10
N SER A 152 5.30 3.76 15.09
CA SER A 152 5.06 4.94 15.95
C SER A 152 6.20 5.96 15.91
N THR A 153 7.31 5.66 15.22
CA THR A 153 8.48 6.54 15.16
C THR A 153 9.04 6.64 13.75
N LEU A 154 9.46 7.85 13.38
CA LEU A 154 10.10 8.11 12.08
C LEU A 154 11.45 7.40 11.94
N GLU A 155 12.07 7.05 13.07
CA GLU A 155 13.32 6.27 13.09
C GLU A 155 13.11 4.85 12.55
N VAL A 156 11.95 4.24 12.79
CA VAL A 156 11.60 2.94 12.18
C VAL A 156 11.40 3.09 10.68
N ASP A 157 10.71 4.14 10.22
CA ASP A 157 10.55 4.43 8.77
C ASP A 157 11.91 4.57 8.09
N ARG A 158 12.79 5.42 8.63
CA ARG A 158 14.12 5.68 8.08
C ARG A 158 14.92 4.39 7.91
N LYS A 159 15.02 3.58 8.97
CA LYS A 159 15.75 2.30 8.93
C LYS A 159 15.14 1.30 7.95
N VAL A 160 13.83 1.22 7.87
CA VAL A 160 13.14 0.32 6.93
C VAL A 160 13.41 0.79 5.50
N ARG A 161 13.41 2.10 5.23
CA ARG A 161 13.72 2.68 3.91
C ARG A 161 15.14 2.36 3.49
N GLU A 162 16.11 2.58 4.38
CA GLU A 162 17.52 2.23 4.16
C GLU A 162 17.69 0.73 3.84
N CYS A 163 17.04 -0.14 4.62
CA CYS A 163 17.08 -1.59 4.39
C CYS A 163 16.42 -1.98 3.06
N ALA A 164 15.30 -1.35 2.70
CA ALA A 164 14.57 -1.64 1.47
C ALA A 164 15.41 -1.28 0.23
N HIS A 165 16.10 -0.14 0.25
CA HIS A 165 17.01 0.27 -0.82
C HIS A 165 18.26 -0.61 -0.87
N LEU A 166 18.86 -0.92 0.28
CA LEU A 166 20.04 -1.79 0.36
C LEU A 166 19.75 -3.20 -0.20
N LEU A 167 18.60 -3.77 0.14
CA LEU A 167 18.16 -5.10 -0.32
C LEU A 167 17.50 -5.05 -1.72
N ASN A 168 17.35 -3.85 -2.30
CA ASN A 168 16.63 -3.58 -3.55
C ASN A 168 15.24 -4.26 -3.62
N GLU A 169 14.49 -4.24 -2.53
CA GLU A 169 13.17 -4.87 -2.46
C GLU A 169 12.11 -3.95 -3.10
N GLY A 170 11.93 -4.06 -4.42
CA GLY A 170 11.00 -3.20 -5.17
C GLY A 170 9.56 -3.18 -4.64
N LYS A 171 9.06 -4.31 -4.12
CA LYS A 171 7.73 -4.39 -3.49
C LYS A 171 7.65 -3.59 -2.18
N LEU A 172 8.72 -3.56 -1.39
CA LEU A 172 8.76 -2.79 -0.15
C LEU A 172 8.90 -1.29 -0.44
N ILE A 173 9.75 -0.94 -1.42
CA ILE A 173 9.93 0.44 -1.89
C ILE A 173 8.63 1.01 -2.45
N SER A 174 7.88 0.25 -3.26
CA SER A 174 6.62 0.71 -3.83
C SER A 174 5.56 0.98 -2.75
N LYS A 175 5.47 0.14 -1.72
CA LYS A 175 4.58 0.38 -0.57
C LYS A 175 4.93 1.68 0.17
N MET A 176 6.21 1.98 0.34
CA MET A 176 6.70 3.19 1.02
C MET A 176 6.62 4.47 0.17
N SER A 177 6.22 4.37 -1.11
CA SER A 177 5.96 5.53 -1.97
C SER A 177 4.63 6.24 -1.65
N ALA A 178 3.73 5.54 -0.95
CA ALA A 178 2.44 6.07 -0.54
C ALA A 178 2.57 7.16 0.54
N GLY A 179 3.54 7.02 1.44
CA GLY A 179 3.84 7.91 2.55
C GLY A 179 4.85 7.27 3.51
N ASP A 180 5.18 7.96 4.60
CA ASP A 180 5.93 7.34 5.69
C ASP A 180 5.09 6.27 6.40
N LEU A 181 5.76 5.34 7.08
CA LEU A 181 5.13 4.21 7.78
C LEU A 181 4.07 4.64 8.81
N ILE A 182 4.16 5.85 9.37
CA ILE A 182 3.19 6.37 10.34
C ILE A 182 1.94 6.86 9.60
N ALA A 183 2.14 7.65 8.54
CA ALA A 183 1.07 8.24 7.73
C ALA A 183 0.20 7.18 7.02
N ILE A 184 0.80 6.05 6.64
CA ILE A 184 0.07 4.91 6.06
C ILE A 184 -0.46 3.93 7.12
N GLU A 185 -0.34 4.28 8.41
CA GLU A 185 -0.76 3.47 9.55
C GLU A 185 -0.23 2.03 9.51
N ALA A 186 1.04 1.87 9.11
CA ALA A 186 1.64 0.56 8.90
C ALA A 186 1.68 -0.27 10.19
N LYS A 187 1.17 -1.49 10.10
CA LYS A 187 1.25 -2.52 11.13
C LYS A 187 2.21 -3.62 10.71
N TYR A 188 2.97 -4.21 11.64
CA TYR A 188 3.95 -5.23 11.29
C TYR A 188 4.19 -6.24 12.41
N HIS A 189 4.63 -7.45 12.05
CA HIS A 189 5.17 -8.40 13.02
C HIS A 189 6.56 -7.99 13.45
N ALA A 190 6.84 -8.04 14.76
CA ALA A 190 8.19 -7.85 15.29
C ALA A 190 9.20 -8.80 14.62
N LYS A 191 8.79 -10.06 14.36
CA LYS A 191 9.60 -11.05 13.66
C LYS A 191 9.95 -10.62 12.22
N CYS A 192 8.99 -10.04 11.49
CA CYS A 192 9.22 -9.59 10.11
C CYS A 192 10.20 -8.41 10.06
N LEU A 193 10.06 -7.44 10.97
CA LEU A 193 10.99 -6.31 11.05
C LEU A 193 12.41 -6.79 11.39
N VAL A 194 12.54 -7.68 12.38
CA VAL A 194 13.84 -8.26 12.76
C VAL A 194 14.45 -9.05 11.59
N SER A 195 13.63 -9.80 10.85
CA SER A 195 14.06 -10.53 9.65
C SER A 195 14.59 -9.59 8.56
N LEU A 196 13.93 -8.45 8.31
CA LEU A 196 14.39 -7.44 7.36
C LEU A 196 15.76 -6.89 7.79
N TYR A 197 15.91 -6.51 9.06
CA TYR A 197 17.17 -6.00 9.58
C TYR A 197 18.29 -7.04 9.57
N ASN A 198 17.97 -8.32 9.83
CA ASN A 198 18.94 -9.42 9.74
C ASN A 198 19.43 -9.60 8.31
N ARG A 199 18.53 -9.57 7.32
CA ARG A 199 18.90 -9.63 5.90
C ARG A 199 19.79 -8.45 5.50
N ALA A 200 19.41 -7.23 5.88
CA ALA A 200 20.22 -6.04 5.61
C ALA A 200 21.62 -6.13 6.24
N ARG A 201 21.72 -6.66 7.48
CA ARG A 201 23.01 -6.91 8.13
C ARG A 201 23.86 -7.93 7.39
N GLN A 202 23.28 -8.99 6.84
CA GLN A 202 24.02 -9.98 6.04
C GLN A 202 24.63 -9.36 4.77
N PHE A 203 23.97 -8.37 4.18
CA PHE A 203 24.50 -7.61 3.05
C PHE A 203 25.61 -6.62 3.45
N GLN A 204 25.58 -6.07 4.67
CA GLN A 204 26.59 -5.11 5.15
C GLN A 204 27.76 -5.75 5.89
N ALA A 205 27.62 -6.99 6.37
CA ALA A 205 28.71 -7.67 7.03
C ALA A 205 29.89 -7.75 6.03
N PRO A 206 31.07 -7.19 6.35
CA PRO A 206 32.24 -7.45 5.55
C PRO A 206 32.42 -8.97 5.59
N THR A 207 32.33 -9.62 4.44
CA THR A 207 32.66 -11.02 4.32
C THR A 207 34.12 -11.17 4.75
N THR A 208 34.33 -11.49 6.04
CA THR A 208 35.54 -12.14 6.53
C THR A 208 35.54 -13.56 5.98
N ASN A 209 35.70 -13.66 4.67
CA ASN A 209 36.07 -14.85 3.94
C ASN A 209 37.05 -14.33 2.88
N PRO A 210 38.28 -14.89 2.79
CA PRO A 210 39.21 -14.47 1.77
C PRO A 210 38.56 -14.69 0.41
N VAL A 211 38.62 -13.64 -0.42
CA VAL A 211 38.16 -13.56 -1.80
C VAL A 211 38.32 -14.89 -2.55
N PRO A 212 37.29 -15.29 -3.30
CA PRO A 212 37.53 -15.56 -4.71
C PRO A 212 36.74 -14.59 -5.58
N ALA A 213 37.41 -14.14 -6.63
CA ALA A 213 36.97 -13.16 -7.59
C ALA A 213 35.61 -13.47 -8.25
N SER A 214 35.03 -12.42 -8.85
CA SER A 214 33.90 -12.41 -9.79
C SER A 214 32.53 -12.02 -9.24
N SER A 215 32.40 -10.79 -8.73
CA SER A 215 31.19 -10.01 -9.00
C SER A 215 31.48 -9.07 -10.17
N ARG A 216 30.80 -9.28 -11.31
CA ARG A 216 30.86 -8.38 -12.49
C ARG A 216 30.69 -6.91 -12.10
N THR A 217 29.90 -6.64 -11.07
CA THR A 217 29.63 -5.32 -10.52
C THR A 217 30.90 -4.53 -10.16
N GLY A 218 31.92 -5.16 -9.57
CA GLY A 218 33.17 -4.46 -9.23
C GLY A 218 34.05 -4.17 -10.44
N LEU A 219 33.99 -5.00 -11.48
CA LEU A 219 34.70 -4.77 -12.73
C LEU A 219 34.02 -3.66 -13.55
N ASP A 220 32.70 -3.61 -13.52
CA ASP A 220 31.90 -2.58 -14.19
C ASP A 220 32.12 -1.21 -13.53
N GLU A 221 32.14 -1.14 -12.20
CA GLU A 221 32.45 0.10 -11.45
C GLU A 221 33.88 0.59 -11.71
N LEU A 222 34.86 -0.31 -11.74
CA LEU A 222 36.24 0.03 -12.04
C LEU A 222 36.42 0.51 -13.49
N ALA A 223 35.83 -0.21 -14.46
CA ALA A 223 35.87 0.19 -15.87
C ALA A 223 35.18 1.53 -16.11
N PHE A 224 34.10 1.80 -15.37
CA PHE A 224 33.39 3.09 -15.42
C PHE A 224 34.22 4.23 -14.82
N ALA A 225 34.86 4.01 -13.68
CA ALA A 225 35.75 5.00 -13.06
C ALA A 225 36.93 5.34 -13.97
N GLU A 226 37.53 4.34 -14.63
CA GLU A 226 38.62 4.56 -15.58
C GLU A 226 38.17 5.30 -16.85
N LEU A 227 36.96 5.02 -17.33
CA LEU A 227 36.38 5.75 -18.46
C LEU A 227 36.17 7.23 -18.13
N ILE A 228 35.66 7.53 -16.93
CA ILE A 228 35.49 8.91 -16.47
C ILE A 228 36.84 9.62 -16.37
N ALA A 229 37.84 8.97 -15.77
CA ALA A 229 39.19 9.54 -15.67
C ALA A 229 39.77 9.86 -17.06
N TYR A 230 39.61 8.97 -18.03
CA TYR A 230 40.03 9.22 -19.41
C TYR A 230 39.28 10.38 -20.05
N VAL A 231 37.96 10.50 -19.84
CA VAL A 231 37.16 11.61 -20.36
C VAL A 231 37.61 12.94 -19.75
N ASP A 232 37.83 12.98 -18.44
CA ASP A 232 38.28 14.18 -17.73
C ASP A 232 39.67 14.64 -18.20
N GLU A 233 40.62 13.71 -18.35
CA GLU A 233 41.97 14.00 -18.89
C GLU A 233 41.91 14.53 -20.34
N GLN A 234 40.98 14.06 -21.16
CA GLN A 234 40.82 14.56 -22.53
C GLN A 234 40.14 15.94 -22.58
N LEU A 235 39.35 16.30 -21.57
CA LEU A 235 38.65 17.59 -21.47
C LEU A 235 39.52 18.69 -20.83
N GLU A 236 40.59 18.34 -20.10
CA GLU A 236 41.54 19.30 -19.54
C GLU A 236 42.41 20.00 -20.61
N TYR A 237 42.44 19.51 -21.85
CA TYR A 237 43.08 20.19 -22.96
C TYR A 237 42.09 21.14 -23.65
N GLU A 238 42.33 22.46 -23.54
CA GLU A 238 41.43 23.55 -23.98
C GLU A 238 41.02 23.57 -25.47
N ASP A 239 41.48 22.63 -26.31
CA ASP A 239 41.24 22.63 -27.77
C ASP A 239 40.58 21.35 -28.33
N LEU A 240 39.94 20.51 -27.51
CA LEU A 240 39.21 19.33 -28.01
C LEU A 240 37.69 19.61 -28.12
N PRO A 241 37.15 19.88 -29.34
CA PRO A 241 35.76 20.29 -29.48
C PRO A 241 34.75 19.14 -29.28
N VAL A 242 35.14 17.87 -29.44
CA VAL A 242 34.23 16.72 -29.29
C VAL A 242 35.04 15.43 -29.01
N LEU A 243 34.80 14.78 -27.87
CA LEU A 243 35.25 13.40 -27.62
C LEU A 243 34.42 12.43 -28.49
N LYS A 244 35.06 11.71 -29.41
CA LYS A 244 34.35 10.74 -30.26
C LYS A 244 34.29 9.37 -29.60
N LEU A 245 33.16 8.67 -29.77
CA LEU A 245 33.01 7.28 -29.32
C LEU A 245 34.10 6.34 -29.89
N SER A 246 34.65 6.66 -31.07
CA SER A 246 35.78 5.94 -31.66
C SER A 246 37.04 5.96 -30.80
N ASP A 247 37.25 7.01 -30.00
CA ASP A 247 38.46 7.18 -29.20
C ASP A 247 38.37 6.38 -27.90
N ILE A 248 37.17 6.28 -27.32
CA ILE A 248 36.86 5.34 -26.23
C ILE A 248 37.11 3.89 -26.67
N VAL A 249 36.66 3.52 -27.87
CA VAL A 249 36.87 2.16 -28.41
C VAL A 249 38.36 1.85 -28.59
N LYS A 250 39.16 2.82 -29.07
CA LYS A 250 40.63 2.66 -29.19
C LYS A 250 41.31 2.52 -27.83
N PHE A 251 40.88 3.29 -26.82
CA PHE A 251 41.41 3.20 -25.45
C PHE A 251 41.24 1.79 -24.88
N PHE A 252 40.02 1.24 -24.93
CA PHE A 252 39.75 -0.12 -24.45
C PHE A 252 40.47 -1.19 -25.27
N SER A 253 40.54 -1.03 -26.60
CA SER A 253 41.22 -1.98 -27.49
C SER A 253 42.73 -2.04 -27.21
N SER A 254 43.35 -0.88 -26.93
CA SER A 254 44.78 -0.80 -26.59
C SER A 254 45.08 -1.40 -25.22
N LYS A 255 44.20 -1.17 -24.24
CA LYS A 255 44.34 -1.67 -22.87
C LYS A 255 44.10 -3.18 -22.75
N GLN A 256 43.28 -3.77 -23.62
CA GLN A 256 43.12 -5.23 -23.70
C GLN A 256 44.41 -5.93 -24.17
N HIS A 257 45.20 -5.32 -25.05
CA HIS A 257 46.48 -5.86 -25.51
C HIS A 257 47.63 -5.64 -24.49
N GLY A 258 47.59 -4.56 -23.70
CA GLY A 258 48.57 -4.34 -22.63
C GLY A 258 48.42 -5.26 -21.42
N ASN A 259 47.20 -5.76 -21.15
CA ASN A 259 46.95 -6.69 -20.04
C ASN A 259 47.28 -8.16 -20.37
N SER A 260 47.48 -8.51 -21.65
CA SER A 260 47.93 -9.85 -22.05
C SER A 260 49.43 -10.10 -21.84
N GLU A 261 50.24 -9.05 -21.64
CA GLU A 261 51.70 -9.19 -21.43
C GLU A 261 52.12 -9.32 -19.96
N LEU A 262 51.21 -9.17 -19.00
CA LEU A 262 51.53 -9.15 -17.56
C LEU A 262 50.96 -10.32 -16.74
N ASN A 263 50.52 -11.43 -17.37
CA ASN A 263 50.10 -12.61 -16.60
C ASN A 263 50.44 -13.94 -17.29
N PRO A 264 51.62 -14.54 -17.03
CA PRO A 264 51.99 -15.84 -17.59
C PRO A 264 51.29 -17.04 -16.91
N GLU A 265 50.46 -16.86 -15.87
CA GLU A 265 49.86 -17.99 -15.14
C GLU A 265 48.43 -18.37 -15.55
N ARG A 266 47.82 -17.71 -16.54
CA ARG A 266 46.44 -18.02 -16.96
C ARG A 266 46.30 -18.91 -18.21
N LEU A 267 47.39 -19.52 -18.65
CA LEU A 267 47.45 -20.35 -19.87
C LEU A 267 47.59 -21.86 -19.62
N MET A 268 47.33 -22.37 -18.40
CA MET A 268 47.44 -23.81 -18.10
C MET A 268 46.15 -24.48 -17.61
N LEU A 269 44.98 -24.03 -18.06
CA LEU A 269 43.73 -24.79 -17.86
C LEU A 269 42.84 -24.65 -19.08
N LEU A 270 43.27 -25.23 -20.19
CA LEU A 270 42.44 -25.66 -21.32
C LEU A 270 43.27 -26.68 -22.13
N ASP A 271 43.39 -27.87 -21.57
CA ASP A 271 43.51 -29.15 -22.28
C ASP A 271 42.63 -30.17 -21.54
#